data_AF-A0A662KKL7-F1
#
_entry.id   AF-A0A662KKL7-F1
#
_cell.length_a   1.000
_cell.length_b   1.000
_cell.length_c   1.000
_cell.angle_alpha   90.00
_cell.angle_beta   90.00
_cell.angle_gamma   90.00
#
_symmetry.space_group_name_H-M   'P 1'
#
loop_
_entity.id
_entity.type
_entity.pdbx_description
1 polymer ?
#
loop_
_entity_poly.entity_id
_entity_poly.type
_entity_poly.pdbx_seq_one_letter_code
_entity_poly.pdbx_strand_id
1 'polypeptide(L)'
;DLAARIDGCEMLAWWNAATSTFTTFIVGITPPGSPWDFAINDGIGYYVKVANDTLLTLSDTPLGTVNVTLYTGWNTIGWWKMTATTASSLSGNITNCTMLAMYDAASGSYTVFLVGITPPGSPYDFAVTRGMGLFAKVTSGSVWHGEG
;
A
#
# COMPACT_ATOMS: atom_id res chain seq x y z
N ASP A 1 5.19 -14.14 11.94
CA ASP A 1 4.40 -13.70 13.11
C ASP A 1 3.31 -12.65 12.86
N LEU A 2 3.38 -11.80 11.82
CA LEU A 2 2.33 -10.78 11.59
C LEU A 2 0.93 -11.37 11.42
N ALA A 3 0.77 -12.43 10.62
CA ALA A 3 -0.53 -13.07 10.38
C ALA A 3 -1.21 -13.54 11.68
N ALA A 4 -0.43 -14.02 12.66
CA ALA A 4 -0.95 -14.48 13.95
C ALA A 4 -1.41 -13.33 14.87
N ARG A 5 -1.04 -12.07 14.57
CA ARG A 5 -1.45 -10.87 15.32
C ARG A 5 -2.72 -10.22 14.77
N ILE A 6 -3.20 -10.69 13.62
CA ILE A 6 -4.38 -10.16 12.95
C ILE A 6 -5.47 -11.22 13.08
N ASP A 7 -6.48 -10.93 13.89
CA ASP A 7 -7.59 -11.86 14.07
C ASP A 7 -8.31 -12.11 12.73
N GLY A 8 -8.61 -13.38 12.45
CA GLY A 8 -9.21 -13.80 11.20
C GLY A 8 -8.32 -13.65 9.95
N CYS A 9 -7.01 -13.45 10.08
CA CYS A 9 -6.11 -13.38 8.92
C CYS A 9 -6.12 -14.69 8.11
N GLU A 10 -6.38 -14.60 6.82
CA GLU A 10 -6.39 -15.73 5.88
C GLU A 10 -5.16 -15.72 4.97
N MET A 11 -4.65 -14.53 4.63
CA MET A 11 -3.58 -14.38 3.64
C MET A 11 -2.82 -13.07 3.84
N LEU A 12 -1.50 -13.13 3.66
CA LEU A 12 -0.66 -11.97 3.45
C LEU A 12 -0.09 -12.02 2.03
N ALA A 13 -0.01 -10.88 1.35
CA ALA A 13 0.67 -10.78 0.07
C ALA A 13 1.42 -9.46 -0.04
N TRP A 14 2.45 -9.41 -0.88
CA TRP A 14 3.09 -8.15 -1.24
C TRP A 14 3.42 -8.12 -2.72
N TRP A 15 3.43 -6.92 -3.28
CA TRP A 15 3.74 -6.66 -4.68
C TRP A 15 5.21 -6.34 -4.85
N ASN A 16 5.92 -7.13 -5.66
CA ASN A 16 7.27 -6.83 -6.08
C ASN A 16 7.23 -5.98 -7.35
N ALA A 17 7.46 -4.68 -7.21
CA ALA A 17 7.45 -3.73 -8.31
C ALA A 17 8.57 -3.96 -9.33
N ALA A 18 9.72 -4.47 -8.90
CA ALA A 18 10.85 -4.73 -9.80
C ALA A 18 10.57 -5.89 -10.77
N THR A 19 9.83 -6.91 -10.33
CA THR A 19 9.48 -8.09 -11.15
C THR A 19 8.04 -8.08 -11.64
N SER A 20 7.21 -7.16 -11.16
CA SER A 20 5.76 -7.10 -11.41
C SER A 20 5.01 -8.38 -11.03
N THR A 21 5.30 -8.92 -9.85
CA THR A 21 4.70 -10.17 -9.35
C THR A 21 4.26 -10.06 -7.90
N PHE A 22 3.23 -10.80 -7.51
CA PHE A 22 2.88 -11.00 -6.10
C PHE A 22 3.61 -12.20 -5.51
N THR A 23 3.98 -12.07 -4.25
CA THR A 23 4.31 -13.20 -3.37
C THR A 23 3.24 -13.30 -2.30
N THR A 24 2.76 -14.51 -2.05
CA THR A 24 1.60 -14.76 -1.19
C THR A 24 1.90 -15.82 -0.14
N PHE A 25 1.57 -15.51 1.11
CA PHE A 25 1.54 -16.42 2.25
C PHE A 25 0.07 -16.70 2.60
N ILE A 26 -0.34 -17.97 2.62
CA ILE A 26 -1.69 -18.40 2.95
C ILE A 26 -1.68 -19.06 4.33
N VAL A 27 -2.46 -18.52 5.25
CA VAL A 27 -2.52 -19.00 6.65
C VAL A 27 -3.04 -20.44 6.68
N GLY A 28 -2.33 -21.32 7.40
CA GLY A 28 -2.66 -22.73 7.50
C GLY A 28 -2.28 -23.60 6.29
N ILE A 29 -1.80 -23.00 5.19
CA ILE A 29 -1.43 -23.71 3.95
C ILE A 29 0.07 -23.56 3.65
N THR A 30 0.63 -22.35 3.76
CA THR A 30 2.05 -22.10 3.48
C THR A 30 2.93 -22.67 4.61
N PRO A 31 3.86 -23.60 4.32
CA PRO A 31 4.73 -24.16 5.35
C PRO A 31 5.76 -23.14 5.89
N PRO A 32 6.06 -23.15 7.20
CA PRO A 32 7.13 -22.34 7.77
C PRO A 32 8.49 -22.59 7.10
N GLY A 33 9.25 -21.52 6.83
CA GLY A 33 10.55 -21.57 6.16
C GLY A 33 10.51 -21.87 4.65
N SER A 34 9.31 -21.99 4.06
CA SER A 34 9.18 -22.10 2.60
C SER A 34 9.50 -20.75 1.91
N PRO A 35 9.76 -20.71 0.59
CA PRO A 35 10.01 -19.45 -0.13
C PRO A 35 8.86 -18.43 -0.07
N TRP A 36 7.67 -18.87 0.31
CA TRP A 36 6.48 -18.03 0.49
C TRP A 36 6.27 -17.60 1.94
N ASP A 37 7.06 -18.10 2.89
CA ASP A 37 7.17 -17.60 4.25
C ASP A 37 8.22 -16.47 4.27
N PHE A 38 7.77 -15.26 3.94
CA PHE A 38 8.63 -14.10 3.78
C PHE A 38 8.69 -13.22 5.04
N ALA A 39 9.84 -12.57 5.24
CA ALA A 39 9.99 -11.55 6.27
C ALA A 39 9.12 -10.31 5.98
N ILE A 40 8.65 -9.68 7.05
CA ILE A 40 8.05 -8.35 7.00
C ILE A 40 9.18 -7.33 7.10
N ASN A 41 9.31 -6.48 6.08
CA ASN A 41 10.40 -5.51 5.96
C ASN A 41 9.85 -4.09 5.86
N ASP A 42 10.64 -3.14 6.37
CA ASP A 42 10.33 -1.72 6.27
C ASP A 42 10.21 -1.28 4.80
N GLY A 43 9.28 -0.35 4.55
CA GLY A 43 9.07 0.22 3.22
C GLY A 43 8.33 -0.69 2.23
N ILE A 44 7.89 -1.89 2.64
CA ILE A 44 7.07 -2.78 1.81
C ILE A 44 5.59 -2.68 2.23
N GLY A 45 4.71 -2.45 1.26
CA GLY A 45 3.27 -2.55 1.46
C GLY A 45 2.79 -4.00 1.41
N TYR A 46 2.05 -4.43 2.43
CA TYR A 46 1.48 -5.78 2.53
C TYR A 46 -0.05 -5.72 2.45
N TYR A 47 -0.62 -6.56 1.58
CA TYR A 47 -2.04 -6.87 1.53
C TYR A 47 -2.37 -7.90 2.59
N VAL A 48 -3.45 -7.65 3.33
CA VAL A 48 -3.97 -8.56 4.33
C VAL A 48 -5.39 -8.93 3.93
N LYS A 49 -5.65 -10.23 3.79
CA LYS A 49 -7.00 -10.77 3.65
C LYS A 49 -7.46 -11.28 5.01
N VAL A 50 -8.64 -10.85 5.43
CA VAL A 50 -9.26 -11.24 6.70
C VAL A 50 -10.65 -11.80 6.46
N ALA A 51 -11.06 -12.76 7.30
CA ALA A 51 -12.37 -13.40 7.20
C ALA A 51 -13.52 -12.50 7.66
N ASN A 52 -13.25 -11.56 8.58
CA ASN A 52 -14.21 -10.61 9.14
C ASN A 52 -13.52 -9.27 9.43
N ASP A 53 -14.31 -8.21 9.65
CA ASP A 53 -13.80 -6.93 10.12
C ASP A 53 -12.95 -7.10 11.38
N THR A 54 -11.76 -6.51 11.38
CA THR A 54 -10.78 -6.67 12.46
C THR A 54 -10.00 -5.39 12.68
N LEU A 55 -9.36 -5.26 13.84
CA LEU A 55 -8.51 -4.15 14.21
C LEU A 55 -7.08 -4.64 14.44
N LEU A 56 -6.13 -4.07 13.70
CA LEU A 56 -4.71 -4.21 13.99
C LEU A 56 -4.23 -2.97 14.75
N THR A 57 -3.78 -3.18 15.98
CA THR A 57 -3.13 -2.12 16.78
C THR A 57 -1.62 -2.34 16.78
N LEU A 58 -0.88 -1.34 16.32
CA LEU A 58 0.58 -1.30 16.40
C LEU A 58 0.97 -0.25 17.45
N SER A 59 1.60 -0.70 18.54
CA SER A 59 1.96 0.13 19.70
C SER A 59 3.45 0.49 19.69
N ASP A 60 3.92 1.09 18.61
CA ASP A 60 5.33 1.45 18.41
C ASP A 60 5.52 2.95 18.14
N THR A 61 6.79 3.35 18.12
CA THR A 61 7.18 4.73 17.81
C THR A 61 6.68 5.10 16.41
N PRO A 62 5.90 6.19 16.24
CA PRO A 62 5.46 6.61 14.92
C PRO A 62 6.62 6.88 13.98
N LEU A 63 6.44 6.54 12.70
CA LEU A 63 7.43 6.84 11.66
C LEU A 63 7.62 8.36 11.53
N GLY A 64 8.86 8.82 11.69
CA GLY A 64 9.23 10.22 11.49
C GLY A 64 9.43 10.56 10.01
N THR A 65 10.18 9.73 9.29
CA THR A 65 10.47 9.87 7.86
C THR A 65 10.35 8.52 7.17
N VAL A 66 10.13 8.53 5.85
CA VAL A 66 10.18 7.32 5.02
C VAL A 66 11.04 7.57 3.80
N ASN A 67 11.62 6.49 3.26
CA ASN A 67 12.28 6.49 1.97
C ASN A 67 11.84 5.21 1.24
N VAL A 68 11.00 5.34 0.23
CA VAL A 68 10.48 4.19 -0.53
C VAL A 68 11.02 4.26 -1.95
N THR A 69 11.82 3.27 -2.34
CA THR A 69 12.30 3.14 -3.72
C THR A 69 11.14 2.73 -4.62
N LEU A 70 10.91 3.52 -5.66
CA LEU A 70 9.91 3.27 -6.69
C LEU A 70 10.60 2.78 -7.98
N TYR A 71 9.96 1.83 -8.64
CA TYR A 71 10.36 1.27 -9.93
C TYR A 71 9.37 1.72 -11.01
N THR A 72 9.83 1.81 -12.26
CA THR A 72 8.93 2.08 -13.39
C THR A 72 7.77 1.09 -13.41
N GLY A 73 6.54 1.59 -13.55
CA GLY A 73 5.33 0.78 -13.44
C GLY A 73 4.63 0.95 -12.09
N TRP A 74 3.96 -0.10 -11.63
CA TRP A 74 3.17 -0.09 -10.39
C TRP A 74 4.04 -0.36 -9.17
N ASN A 75 3.82 0.41 -8.11
CA ASN A 75 4.47 0.29 -6.81
C ASN A 75 3.43 0.32 -5.70
N THR A 76 3.74 -0.26 -4.55
CA THR A 76 2.93 -0.09 -3.35
C THR A 76 3.54 0.98 -2.45
N ILE A 77 2.68 1.84 -1.93
CA ILE A 77 3.04 2.82 -0.90
C ILE A 77 1.98 2.80 0.20
N GLY A 78 2.37 3.18 1.42
CA GLY A 78 1.46 3.29 2.55
C GLY A 78 1.48 4.70 3.13
N TRP A 79 0.33 5.17 3.60
CA TRP A 79 0.24 6.47 4.27
C TRP A 79 0.37 6.30 5.79
N TRP A 80 1.42 6.88 6.38
CA TRP A 80 1.72 6.74 7.81
C TRP A 80 1.36 7.95 8.65
N LYS A 81 1.16 9.12 8.02
CA LYS A 81 0.91 10.39 8.72
C LYS A 81 -0.48 10.42 9.33
N MET A 82 -0.59 11.11 10.47
CA MET A 82 -1.86 11.33 11.16
C MET A 82 -2.81 12.22 10.35
N THR A 83 -2.26 13.23 9.68
CA THR A 83 -3.02 14.11 8.81
C THR A 83 -3.32 13.40 7.50
N ALA A 84 -4.58 13.39 7.09
CA ALA A 84 -4.98 12.88 5.78
C ALA A 84 -4.43 13.78 4.65
N THR A 85 -4.22 13.19 3.48
CA THR A 85 -3.97 13.91 2.22
C THR A 85 -5.02 13.48 1.19
N THR A 86 -4.92 13.97 -0.04
CA THR A 86 -5.76 13.56 -1.18
C THR A 86 -4.90 12.86 -2.23
N ALA A 87 -5.54 12.10 -3.12
CA ALA A 87 -4.84 11.48 -4.25
C ALA A 87 -4.14 12.53 -5.13
N SER A 88 -4.79 13.67 -5.37
CA SER A 88 -4.23 14.78 -6.13
C SER A 88 -2.98 15.36 -5.48
N SER A 89 -3.02 15.67 -4.18
CA SER A 89 -1.88 16.23 -3.44
C SER A 89 -0.72 15.23 -3.34
N LEU A 90 -1.03 13.97 -3.00
CA LEU A 90 -0.04 12.90 -2.90
C LEU A 90 0.66 12.64 -4.23
N SER A 91 -0.10 12.54 -5.33
CA SER A 91 0.47 12.28 -6.65
C SER A 91 1.42 13.39 -7.13
N GLY A 92 1.17 14.64 -6.72
CA GLY A 92 2.07 15.77 -6.97
C GLY A 92 3.42 15.68 -6.25
N ASN A 93 3.52 14.85 -5.21
CA ASN A 93 4.75 14.59 -4.44
C ASN A 93 5.46 13.29 -4.83
N ILE A 94 4.95 12.58 -5.85
CA ILE A 94 5.58 11.37 -6.39
C ILE A 94 6.13 11.69 -7.77
N THR A 95 7.46 11.68 -7.90
CA THR A 95 8.14 11.96 -9.17
C THR A 95 7.60 11.07 -10.28
N ASN A 96 7.16 11.70 -11.38
CA ASN A 96 6.67 11.03 -12.58
C ASN A 96 5.46 10.09 -12.33
N CYS A 97 4.64 10.40 -11.33
CA CYS A 97 3.38 9.71 -11.08
C CYS A 97 2.38 9.95 -12.22
N THR A 98 1.67 8.89 -12.60
CA THR A 98 0.62 8.91 -13.62
C THR A 98 -0.73 8.47 -13.06
N MET A 99 -0.75 7.64 -12.02
CA MET A 99 -1.98 7.12 -11.43
C MET A 99 -1.76 6.77 -9.96
N LEU A 100 -2.80 6.98 -9.16
CA LEU A 100 -2.95 6.37 -7.84
C LEU A 100 -4.21 5.51 -7.83
N ALA A 101 -4.14 4.33 -7.22
CA ALA A 101 -5.29 3.46 -7.05
C ALA A 101 -5.41 3.00 -5.59
N MET A 102 -6.60 3.18 -5.03
CA MET A 102 -7.00 2.68 -3.72
C MET A 102 -7.92 1.48 -3.89
N TYR A 103 -7.63 0.39 -3.18
CA TYR A 103 -8.56 -0.74 -3.06
C TYR A 103 -9.56 -0.49 -1.95
N ASP A 104 -10.85 -0.62 -2.25
CA ASP A 104 -11.92 -0.68 -1.27
C ASP A 104 -12.32 -2.15 -1.07
N ALA A 105 -11.98 -2.69 0.11
CA ALA A 105 -12.27 -4.07 0.46
C ALA A 105 -13.77 -4.34 0.65
N ALA A 106 -14.58 -3.34 1.00
CA ALA A 106 -16.01 -3.52 1.20
C ALA A 106 -16.75 -3.72 -0.13
N SER A 107 -16.37 -2.96 -1.17
CA SER A 107 -16.92 -3.10 -2.52
C SER A 107 -16.13 -4.07 -3.42
N GLY A 108 -14.95 -4.49 -2.99
CA GLY A 108 -14.04 -5.34 -3.78
C GLY A 108 -13.48 -4.66 -5.03
N SER A 109 -13.47 -3.32 -5.08
CA SER A 109 -13.18 -2.53 -6.27
C SER A 109 -12.08 -1.50 -6.05
N TYR A 110 -11.49 -1.00 -7.14
CA TYR A 110 -10.51 0.07 -7.09
C TYR A 110 -11.12 1.42 -7.45
N THR A 111 -10.80 2.44 -6.68
CA THR A 111 -10.94 3.84 -7.10
C THR A 111 -9.60 4.33 -7.63
N VAL A 112 -9.60 4.92 -8.82
CA VAL A 112 -8.39 5.35 -9.52
C VAL A 112 -8.40 6.85 -9.77
N PHE A 113 -7.34 7.53 -9.35
CA PHE A 113 -7.04 8.91 -9.69
C PHE A 113 -6.01 8.94 -10.83
N LEU A 114 -6.39 9.51 -11.97
CA LEU A 114 -5.52 9.64 -13.15
C LEU A 114 -4.89 11.04 -13.16
N VAL A 115 -3.56 11.11 -13.02
CA VAL A 115 -2.84 12.39 -12.96
C VAL A 115 -3.00 13.15 -14.27
N GLY A 116 -3.38 14.42 -14.19
CA GLY A 116 -3.64 15.29 -15.35
C GLY A 116 -4.98 15.08 -16.05
N ILE A 117 -5.77 14.07 -15.64
CA ILE A 117 -7.09 13.77 -16.22
C ILE A 117 -8.20 13.92 -15.18
N THR A 118 -8.00 13.39 -13.97
CA THR A 118 -8.96 13.48 -12.87
C THR A 118 -8.80 14.85 -12.18
N PRO A 119 -9.86 15.67 -12.09
CA PRO A 119 -9.78 16.96 -11.42
C PRO A 119 -9.60 16.80 -9.89
N PRO A 120 -8.76 17.63 -9.24
CA PRO A 120 -8.73 17.74 -7.79
C PRO A 120 -10.12 18.07 -7.22
N GLY A 121 -10.47 17.46 -6.08
CA GLY A 121 -11.78 17.60 -5.44
C GLY A 121 -12.92 16.84 -6.12
N SER A 122 -12.66 16.10 -7.20
CA SER A 122 -13.66 15.21 -7.79
C SER A 122 -13.91 13.97 -6.91
N PRO A 123 -14.99 13.18 -7.14
CA PRO A 123 -15.23 11.95 -6.39
C PRO A 123 -14.12 10.89 -6.49
N TYR A 124 -13.25 11.01 -7.49
CA TYR A 124 -12.09 10.12 -7.69
C TYR A 124 -10.81 10.68 -7.06
N ASP A 125 -10.83 11.91 -6.55
CA ASP A 125 -9.77 12.49 -5.71
C ASP A 125 -9.97 12.07 -4.26
N PHE A 126 -9.77 10.78 -4.02
CA PHE A 126 -10.07 10.16 -2.74
C PHE A 126 -9.15 10.65 -1.61
N ALA A 127 -9.69 10.64 -0.39
CA ALA A 127 -8.90 10.88 0.81
C ALA A 127 -7.95 9.70 1.06
N VAL A 128 -6.71 10.03 1.40
CA VAL A 128 -5.67 9.10 1.82
C VAL A 128 -5.43 9.31 3.30
N THR A 129 -5.80 8.31 4.10
CA THR A 129 -5.76 8.35 5.56
C THR A 129 -4.77 7.32 6.11
N ARG A 130 -4.41 7.48 7.39
CA ARG A 130 -3.37 6.67 8.02
C ARG A 130 -3.69 5.18 7.95
N GLY A 131 -2.70 4.38 7.58
CA GLY A 131 -2.82 2.92 7.44
C GLY A 131 -3.31 2.45 6.08
N MET A 132 -3.71 3.35 5.18
CA MET A 132 -4.11 2.97 3.83
C MET A 132 -2.89 2.60 2.97
N GLY A 133 -3.00 1.47 2.28
CA GLY A 133 -2.09 1.06 1.21
C GLY A 133 -2.64 1.48 -0.16
N LEU A 134 -1.76 1.94 -1.04
CA LEU A 134 -2.09 2.44 -2.36
C LEU A 134 -1.17 1.83 -3.41
N PHE A 135 -1.68 1.73 -4.64
CA PHE A 135 -0.84 1.54 -5.81
C PHE A 135 -0.50 2.89 -6.44
N ALA A 136 0.79 3.12 -6.70
CA ALA A 136 1.29 4.28 -7.45
C ALA A 136 1.95 3.83 -8.74
N LYS A 137 1.48 4.37 -9.88
CA LYS A 137 2.09 4.12 -11.19
C LYS A 137 3.03 5.25 -11.58
N VAL A 138 4.29 4.95 -11.82
CA VAL A 138 5.31 5.94 -12.23
C VAL A 138 5.93 5.57 -13.59
N THR A 139 6.38 6.57 -14.35
CA THR A 139 7.07 6.35 -15.64
C THR A 139 8.58 6.23 -15.51
N SER A 140 9.17 6.55 -14.35
CA SER A 140 10.57 6.32 -14.05
C SER A 140 10.79 5.95 -12.58
N GLY A 141 11.86 5.22 -12.29
CA GLY A 141 12.28 4.98 -10.92
C GLY A 141 12.66 6.27 -10.18
N SER A 142 12.42 6.29 -8.87
CA SER A 142 12.73 7.42 -7.98
C SER A 142 12.70 6.95 -6.52
N VAL A 143 12.94 7.85 -5.57
CA VAL A 143 12.65 7.62 -4.15
C VAL A 143 11.53 8.56 -3.74
N TRP A 144 10.50 8.01 -3.11
CA TRP A 144 9.43 8.79 -2.49
C TRP A 144 9.73 8.98 -0.99
N HIS A 145 9.62 10.22 -0.54
CA HIS A 145 9.95 10.65 0.82
C HIS A 145 8.73 11.00 1.66
N GLY A 146 7.53 10.87 1.10
CA GLY A 146 6.30 11.45 1.65
C GLY A 146 5.90 12.77 1.01
N GLU A 147 4.91 13.39 1.64
CA GLU A 147 4.43 14.74 1.34
C GLU A 147 4.29 15.51 2.65
N GLY A 148 4.67 16.80 2.66
CA GLY A 148 4.51 17.71 3.79
C GLY A 148 5.67 17.69 4.77
#